data_AF-A0A7T4X2L6-F1
#
_entry.id   AF-A0A7T4X2L6-F1
#
_cell.length_a   1.000
_cell.length_b   1.000
_cell.length_c   1.000
_cell.angle_alpha   90.00
_cell.angle_beta   90.00
_cell.angle_gamma   90.00
#
_symmetry.space_group_name_H-M   'P 1'
#
loop_
_entity.id
_entity.type
_entity.pdbx_description
1 polymer ?
#
loop_
_entity_poly.entity_id
_entity_poly.type
_entity_poly.pdbx_seq_one_letter_code
_entity_poly.pdbx_strand_id
1 'polypeptide(L)'
;MRRAFIRRFKDQEDGFTLIEMLLVLLVISVLIILIIPNIAAQSRNVQDTGCDAQVKMVQSQIEAYTLNEGSPPTSVDTLVPTYLSTDQISCQNGDSITITNGTAVRS
;
A
#
# COMPACT_ATOMS: atom_id res chain seq x y z
N MET A 1 -44.70 14.30 -59.21
CA MET A 1 -43.49 13.58 -58.76
C MET A 1 -43.40 13.65 -57.24
N ARG A 2 -43.54 12.47 -56.60
CA ARG A 2 -42.98 12.04 -55.30
C ARG A 2 -43.19 12.93 -54.06
N ARG A 3 -44.30 12.70 -53.33
CA ARG A 3 -44.41 13.03 -51.90
C ARG A 3 -43.57 12.03 -51.10
N ALA A 4 -42.46 12.47 -50.53
CA ALA A 4 -41.64 11.66 -49.64
C ALA A 4 -42.36 11.52 -48.29
N PHE A 5 -42.88 10.33 -48.03
CA PHE A 5 -43.52 9.93 -46.80
C PHE A 5 -42.42 9.61 -45.78
N ILE A 6 -41.97 10.62 -45.03
CA ILE A 6 -40.98 10.42 -43.96
C ILE A 6 -41.68 9.66 -42.82
N ARG A 7 -41.46 8.34 -42.76
CA ARG A 7 -41.81 7.51 -41.61
C ARG A 7 -40.91 7.91 -40.44
N ARG A 8 -41.53 8.43 -39.38
CA ARG A 8 -40.91 8.73 -38.09
C ARG A 8 -40.64 7.40 -37.37
N PHE A 9 -39.39 6.95 -37.34
CA PHE A 9 -38.95 5.89 -36.44
C PHE A 9 -39.07 6.45 -35.01
N LYS A 10 -39.94 5.83 -34.22
CA LYS A 10 -40.08 6.13 -32.80
C LYS A 10 -39.14 5.17 -32.08
N ASP A 11 -37.94 5.63 -31.78
CA ASP A 11 -37.03 4.90 -30.91
C ASP A 11 -37.66 4.85 -29.51
N GLN A 12 -38.04 3.63 -29.10
CA GLN A 12 -38.46 3.35 -27.72
C GLN A 12 -37.16 3.16 -26.94
N GLU A 13 -36.65 4.25 -26.37
CA GLU A 13 -35.58 4.16 -25.39
C GLU A 13 -36.17 3.61 -24.09
N ASP A 14 -36.14 2.29 -23.93
CA ASP A 14 -36.46 1.63 -22.67
C ASP A 14 -35.38 2.02 -21.65
N GLY A 15 -35.76 2.85 -20.68
CA GLY A 15 -34.89 3.34 -19.62
C GLY A 15 -34.61 2.29 -18.54
N PHE A 16 -33.42 2.36 -17.96
CA PHE A 16 -32.94 1.53 -16.86
C PHE A 16 -33.97 1.42 -15.73
N THR A 17 -34.29 0.19 -15.31
CA THR A 17 -35.28 -0.03 -14.25
C THR A 17 -34.66 0.09 -12.86
N LEU A 18 -35.46 0.43 -11.85
CA LEU A 18 -35.02 0.38 -10.45
C LEU A 18 -34.59 -1.04 -10.04
N ILE A 19 -35.25 -2.06 -10.59
CA ILE A 19 -34.94 -3.47 -10.30
C ILE A 19 -33.56 -3.85 -10.85
N GLU A 20 -33.17 -3.37 -12.03
CA GLU A 20 -31.81 -3.59 -12.56
C GLU A 20 -30.74 -2.98 -11.66
N MET A 21 -30.93 -1.75 -11.19
CA MET A 21 -29.97 -1.14 -10.27
C MET A 21 -29.86 -1.91 -8.95
N LEU A 22 -30.96 -2.48 -8.44
CA LEU A 22 -30.94 -3.31 -7.23
C LEU A 22 -30.15 -4.61 -7.44
N LEU A 23 -30.33 -5.28 -8.57
CA LEU A 23 -29.54 -6.48 -8.89
C LEU A 23 -28.05 -6.16 -9.06
N VAL A 24 -27.71 -5.02 -9.66
CA VAL A 24 -26.31 -4.58 -9.80
C VAL A 24 -25.66 -4.32 -8.45
N LEU A 25 -26.33 -3.58 -7.56
CA LEU A 25 -25.82 -3.32 -6.20
C LEU A 25 -25.67 -4.61 -5.39
N LEU A 26 -26.59 -5.56 -5.55
CA LEU A 26 -26.50 -6.87 -4.92
C LEU A 26 -25.23 -7.61 -5.37
N VAL A 27 -24.95 -7.67 -6.67
CA VAL A 27 -23.73 -8.33 -7.18
C VAL A 27 -22.47 -7.60 -6.70
N ILE A 28 -22.43 -6.27 -6.78
CA ILE A 28 -21.28 -5.48 -6.32
C ILE A 28 -21.00 -5.71 -4.82
N SER A 29 -22.04 -5.82 -3.99
CA SER A 29 -21.88 -6.05 -2.55
C SER A 29 -21.17 -7.37 -2.24
N VAL A 30 -21.52 -8.44 -2.96
CA VAL A 30 -20.89 -9.76 -2.82
C VAL A 30 -19.44 -9.71 -3.27
N LEU A 31 -19.15 -9.02 -4.38
CA LEU A 31 -17.78 -8.88 -4.88
C LEU A 31 -16.89 -8.11 -3.90
N ILE A 32 -17.39 -7.02 -3.31
CA ILE A 32 -16.63 -6.21 -2.33
C ILE A 32 -16.22 -7.06 -1.11
N ILE A 33 -17.13 -7.91 -0.60
CA ILE A 33 -16.84 -8.79 0.54
C ILE A 33 -15.68 -9.74 0.25
N LEU A 34 -15.55 -10.23 -0.98
CA LEU A 34 -14.45 -11.10 -1.39
C LEU A 34 -13.14 -10.34 -1.62
N ILE A 35 -13.22 -9.11 -2.12
CA ILE A 35 -12.05 -8.31 -2.52
C ILE A 35 -11.35 -7.67 -1.31
N ILE A 36 -12.10 -7.07 -0.38
CA ILE A 36 -11.55 -6.35 0.80
C ILE A 36 -10.55 -7.21 1.61
N PRO A 37 -10.86 -8.45 2.03
CA PRO A 37 -9.93 -9.23 2.86
C PRO A 37 -8.63 -9.54 2.11
N ASN A 38 -8.71 -9.75 0.79
CA ASN A 38 -7.54 -10.01 -0.04
C ASN A 38 -6.63 -8.78 -0.13
N ILE A 39 -7.21 -7.58 -0.40
CA ILE A 39 -6.45 -6.32 -0.40
C ILE A 39 -5.81 -6.05 0.97
N ALA A 40 -6.55 -6.26 2.06
CA ALA A 40 -6.04 -6.04 3.40
C ALA A 40 -4.86 -6.98 3.73
N ALA A 41 -4.93 -8.25 3.30
CA ALA A 41 -3.82 -9.20 3.46
C ALA A 41 -2.59 -8.81 2.63
N GLN A 42 -2.80 -8.40 1.37
CA GLN A 42 -1.71 -7.91 0.52
C GLN A 42 -1.05 -6.65 1.08
N SER A 43 -1.83 -5.72 1.62
CA SER A 43 -1.30 -4.51 2.26
C SER A 43 -0.38 -4.85 3.43
N ARG A 44 -0.75 -5.80 4.30
CA ARG A 44 0.12 -6.27 5.40
C ARG A 44 1.42 -6.88 4.87
N ASN A 45 1.35 -7.76 3.88
CA ASN A 45 2.55 -8.38 3.29
C ASN A 45 3.49 -7.34 2.68
N VAL A 46 2.95 -6.30 2.03
CA VAL A 46 3.74 -5.19 1.49
C VAL A 46 4.40 -4.38 2.60
N GLN A 47 3.70 -4.11 3.70
CA GLN A 47 4.27 -3.41 4.85
C GLN A 47 5.40 -4.23 5.50
N ASP A 48 5.21 -5.54 5.66
CA ASP A 48 6.23 -6.43 6.23
C ASP A 48 7.47 -6.53 5.33
N THR A 49 7.27 -6.71 4.01
CA THR A 49 8.37 -6.75 3.04
C THR A 49 9.09 -5.40 2.97
N GLY A 50 8.34 -4.30 3.07
CA GLY A 50 8.87 -2.95 3.18
C GLY A 50 9.72 -2.77 4.43
N CYS A 51 9.28 -3.30 5.57
CA CYS A 51 10.04 -3.28 6.82
C CYS A 51 11.35 -4.07 6.68
N ASP A 52 11.34 -5.23 6.05
CA ASP A 52 12.56 -6.01 5.80
C ASP A 52 13.57 -5.26 4.92
N ALA A 53 13.08 -4.51 3.93
CA ALA A 53 13.93 -3.64 3.11
C ALA A 53 14.48 -2.45 3.92
N GLN A 54 13.66 -1.87 4.79
CA GLN A 54 14.05 -0.78 5.67
C GLN A 54 15.11 -1.22 6.69
N VAL A 55 15.00 -2.41 7.28
CA VAL A 55 16.02 -3.00 8.16
C VAL A 55 17.35 -3.15 7.42
N LYS A 56 17.34 -3.62 6.16
CA LYS A 56 18.56 -3.71 5.33
C LYS A 56 19.17 -2.34 5.04
N MET A 57 18.34 -1.34 4.75
CA MET A 57 18.79 0.03 4.56
C MET A 57 19.44 0.57 5.84
N VAL A 58 18.82 0.37 7.01
CA VAL A 58 19.40 0.74 8.31
C VAL A 58 20.72 0.01 8.55
N GLN A 59 20.82 -1.27 8.22
CA GLN A 59 22.07 -2.02 8.30
C GLN A 59 23.19 -1.39 7.46
N SER A 60 22.88 -0.96 6.23
CA SER A 60 23.86 -0.24 5.41
C SER A 60 24.31 1.09 6.03
N GLN A 61 23.42 1.77 6.77
CA GLN A 61 23.78 2.99 7.51
C GLN A 61 24.66 2.70 8.73
N ILE A 62 24.41 1.60 9.45
CA ILE A 62 25.27 1.10 10.52
C ILE A 62 26.67 0.82 10.00
N GLU A 63 26.78 0.17 8.83
CA GLU A 63 28.05 -0.10 8.17
C GLU A 63 28.77 1.20 7.78
N ALA A 64 28.06 2.16 7.19
CA ALA A 64 28.61 3.47 6.86
C ALA A 64 29.14 4.22 8.09
N TYR A 65 28.39 4.19 9.21
CA TYR A 65 28.85 4.74 10.48
C TYR A 65 30.13 4.05 10.97
N THR A 66 30.15 2.72 10.93
CA THR A 66 31.29 1.91 11.38
C THR A 66 32.55 2.22 10.57
N LEU A 67 32.42 2.49 9.27
CA LEU A 67 33.54 2.89 8.41
C LEU A 67 34.11 4.26 8.77
N ASN A 68 33.29 5.20 9.23
CA ASN A 68 33.72 6.56 9.59
C ASN A 68 34.25 6.65 11.02
N GLU A 69 33.58 6.01 11.98
CA GLU A 69 33.86 6.13 13.41
C GLU A 69 34.69 4.96 13.97
N GLY A 70 34.93 3.92 13.16
CA GLY A 70 35.76 2.76 13.52
C GLY A 70 35.11 1.77 14.50
N SER A 71 33.87 2.01 14.93
CA SER A 71 33.11 1.10 15.79
C SER A 71 31.61 1.14 15.44
N PRO A 72 30.87 0.03 15.64
CA PRO A 72 29.44 0.01 15.37
C PRO A 72 28.66 0.84 16.39
N PRO A 73 27.55 1.47 15.97
CA PRO A 73 26.68 2.23 16.85
C PRO A 73 26.03 1.34 17.91
N THR A 74 25.87 1.87 19.13
CA THR A 74 25.24 1.16 20.26
C THR A 74 23.72 1.28 20.27
N SER A 75 23.16 2.31 19.64
CA SER A 75 21.71 2.51 19.51
C SER A 75 21.36 3.15 18.18
N VAL A 76 20.09 3.02 17.76
CA VAL A 76 19.60 3.68 16.54
C VAL A 76 19.68 5.22 16.67
N ASP A 77 19.54 5.77 17.88
CA ASP A 77 19.59 7.21 18.10
C ASP A 77 20.92 7.84 17.70
N THR A 78 22.03 7.11 17.78
CA THR A 78 23.35 7.64 17.36
C THR A 78 23.47 7.81 15.85
N LEU A 79 22.58 7.19 15.08
CA LEU A 79 22.51 7.36 13.62
C LEU A 79 21.64 8.56 13.22
N VAL A 80 20.83 9.11 14.11
CA VAL A 80 19.95 10.25 13.83
C VAL A 80 20.63 11.56 14.26
N PRO A 81 20.59 12.65 13.47
CA PRO A 81 19.97 12.78 12.14
C PRO A 81 20.94 12.48 10.97
N THR A 82 22.21 12.19 11.26
CA THR A 82 23.28 12.22 10.25
C THR A 82 23.19 11.09 9.22
N TYR A 83 22.78 9.90 9.65
CA TYR A 83 22.68 8.70 8.81
C TYR A 83 21.23 8.24 8.58
N LEU A 84 20.32 8.58 9.51
CA LEU A 84 18.89 8.26 9.46
C LEU A 84 18.03 9.45 9.85
N SER A 85 16.85 9.53 9.27
CA SER A 85 15.77 10.44 9.71
C SER A 85 14.93 9.78 10.81
N THR A 86 14.25 10.60 11.63
CA THR A 86 13.36 10.12 12.71
C THR A 86 12.25 9.18 12.23
N ASP A 87 11.88 9.26 10.95
CA ASP A 87 10.79 8.46 10.40
C ASP A 87 11.28 7.08 9.94
N GLN A 88 12.60 6.90 9.85
CA GLN A 88 13.23 5.68 9.35
C GLN A 88 13.51 4.64 10.45
N ILE A 89 13.21 4.97 11.72
CA ILE A 89 13.42 4.08 12.88
C ILE A 89 12.20 3.20 13.18
N SER A 90 11.09 3.43 12.50
CA SER A 90 9.85 2.67 12.63
C SER A 90 9.33 2.23 11.26
N CYS A 91 8.78 1.03 11.20
CA CYS A 91 8.11 0.48 10.02
C CYS A 91 6.62 0.86 10.00
N GLN A 92 6.02 0.85 8.82
CA GLN A 92 4.59 1.18 8.65
C GLN A 92 3.63 0.15 9.26
N ASN A 93 4.11 -1.07 9.52
CA ASN A 93 3.36 -2.11 10.23
C ASN A 93 3.36 -1.90 11.77
N GLY A 94 4.12 -0.93 12.29
CA GLY A 94 4.24 -0.64 13.73
C GLY A 94 5.50 -1.19 14.39
N ASP A 95 6.30 -1.98 13.68
CA ASP A 95 7.55 -2.54 14.20
C ASP A 95 8.61 -1.43 14.35
N SER A 96 9.38 -1.47 15.43
CA SER A 96 10.51 -0.55 15.64
C SER A 96 11.82 -1.22 15.24
N ILE A 97 12.74 -0.45 14.66
CA ILE A 97 14.07 -0.94 14.31
C ILE A 97 15.04 -0.60 15.44
N THR A 98 15.67 -1.62 16.00
CA THR A 98 16.66 -1.51 17.08
C THR A 98 18.01 -2.07 16.64
N ILE A 99 19.08 -1.69 17.34
CA ILE A 99 20.41 -2.24 17.08
C ILE A 99 20.75 -3.24 18.18
N THR A 100 21.02 -4.48 17.79
CA THR A 100 21.53 -5.51 18.71
C THR A 100 22.88 -6.00 18.18
N ASN A 101 23.94 -5.80 18.96
CA ASN A 101 25.31 -6.20 18.60
C ASN A 101 25.78 -5.68 17.22
N GLY A 102 25.45 -4.43 16.87
CA GLY A 102 25.81 -3.82 15.59
C GLY A 102 25.02 -4.34 14.38
N THR A 103 23.90 -5.03 14.61
CA THR A 103 22.97 -5.46 13.57
C THR A 103 21.60 -4.82 13.76
N ALA A 104 20.98 -4.36 12.67
CA ALA A 104 19.61 -3.86 12.67
C ALA A 104 18.61 -5.02 12.82
N VAL A 105 17.73 -4.93 13.81
CA VAL A 105 16.72 -5.94 14.14
C VAL A 105 15.37 -5.26 14.33
N ARG A 106 14.32 -5.81 13.70
CA ARG A 106 12.94 -5.40 13.95
C ARG A 106 12.44 -6.02 15.27
N SER A 107 11.78 -5.22 16.11
CA SER A 107 11.19 -5.62 17.39
C SER A 107 9.87 -6.37 17.23
#